data_AF-A0A9P6G3X1-F1
#
_entry.id   AF-A0A9P6G3X1-F1
#
_cell.length_a   1.000
_cell.length_b   1.000
_cell.length_c   1.000
_cell.angle_alpha   90.00
_cell.angle_beta   90.00
_cell.angle_gamma   90.00
#
_symmetry.space_group_name_H-M   'P 1'
#
loop_
_entity.id
_entity.type
_entity.pdbx_description
1 polymer ?
#
loop_
_entity_poly.entity_id
_entity_poly.type
_entity_poly.pdbx_seq_one_letter_code
_entity_poly.pdbx_strand_id
1 'polypeptide(L)'
;MTWDDVAKHLHGRSSLSCRLRYQNHLEKRAVLDEENFAYVYDRYTSFKEQMWQIVGTALGIPWRTAEALHWQLGQEDMTARTNSPLFKLHPLITSGSIDMEGRLVNVMTLP
;
A
#
# COMPACT_ATOMS: atom_id res chain seq x y z
N MET A 1 14.92 0.59 19.06
CA MET A 1 14.29 1.89 19.38
C MET A 1 12.81 1.77 19.11
N THR A 2 11.96 2.01 20.11
CA THR A 2 10.50 1.91 19.97
C THR A 2 9.87 3.28 19.72
N TRP A 3 8.62 3.32 19.24
CA TRP A 3 7.87 4.58 19.09
C TRP A 3 7.61 5.28 20.43
N ASP A 4 7.54 4.51 21.52
CA ASP A 4 7.45 5.06 22.88
C ASP A 4 8.74 5.78 23.27
N ASP A 5 9.90 5.24 22.87
CA ASP A 5 11.18 5.91 23.08
C ASP A 5 11.28 7.21 22.27
N VAL A 6 10.77 7.23 21.03
CA VAL A 6 10.68 8.44 20.21
C VAL A 6 9.76 9.49 20.85
N ALA A 7 8.60 9.08 21.35
CA ALA A 7 7.62 9.97 21.98
C ALA A 7 8.16 10.62 23.27
N LYS A 8 8.97 9.93 24.07
CA LYS A 8 9.63 10.49 25.26
C LYS A 8 10.52 11.69 24.94
N HIS A 9 11.11 11.73 23.74
CA HIS A 9 11.94 12.85 23.29
C HIS A 9 11.13 13.98 22.66
N LEU A 10 9.82 13.78 22.42
CA LEU A 10 8.92 14.73 21.78
C LEU A 10 7.74 15.04 22.71
N HIS A 11 7.95 16.01 23.60
CA HIS A 11 6.95 16.48 24.56
C HIS A 11 5.60 16.82 23.89
N GLY A 12 4.51 16.27 24.44
CA GLY A 12 3.15 16.47 23.94
C GLY A 12 2.75 15.61 22.74
N ARG A 13 3.58 14.66 22.31
CA ARG A 13 3.24 13.70 21.24
C ARG A 13 3.08 12.29 21.80
N SER A 14 2.04 11.59 21.34
CA SER A 14 1.88 10.17 21.61
C SER A 14 2.72 9.34 20.65
N SER A 15 3.10 8.14 21.10
CA SER A 15 3.76 7.11 20.28
C SER A 15 3.03 6.85 18.96
N LEU A 16 1.70 6.76 19.00
CA LEU A 16 0.86 6.63 17.82
C LEU A 16 0.97 7.84 16.88
N SER A 17 0.96 9.07 17.42
CA SER A 17 1.13 10.29 16.62
C SER A 17 2.51 10.35 15.96
N CYS A 18 3.56 9.92 16.66
CA CYS A 18 4.92 9.86 16.12
C CYS A 18 5.02 8.83 14.98
N ARG A 19 4.47 7.63 15.16
CA ARG A 19 4.44 6.58 14.12
C ARG A 19 3.69 7.04 12.88
N LEU A 20 2.49 7.60 13.06
CA LEU A 20 1.67 8.07 11.94
C LEU A 20 2.37 9.21 11.17
N ARG A 21 2.99 10.16 11.87
CA ARG A 21 3.74 11.23 11.22
C ARG A 21 4.92 10.68 10.41
N TYR A 22 5.61 9.66 10.93
CA TYR A 22 6.69 9.02 10.21
C TYR A 22 6.20 8.34 8.94
N GLN A 23 5.20 7.45 9.03
CA GLN A 23 4.64 6.74 7.87
C GLN A 23 4.08 7.68 6.80
N ASN A 24 3.46 8.78 7.23
CA ASN A 24 2.83 9.71 6.29
C ASN A 24 3.83 10.65 5.59
N HIS A 25 4.92 11.04 6.26
CA HIS A 25 5.74 12.18 5.81
C HIS A 25 7.25 11.96 5.83
N LEU A 26 7.77 11.01 6.62
CA LEU A 26 9.21 10.81 6.80
C LEU A 26 9.69 9.47 6.22
N GLU A 27 8.80 8.48 6.11
CA GLU A 27 9.07 7.23 5.44
C GLU A 27 9.33 7.53 3.96
N LYS A 28 10.57 7.24 3.52
CA LYS A 28 11.01 7.50 2.16
C LYS A 28 10.09 6.77 1.18
N ARG A 29 9.46 7.53 0.28
CA ARG A 29 8.68 6.96 -0.81
C ARG A 29 9.64 6.25 -1.77
N ALA A 30 9.34 5.00 -2.09
CA ALA A 30 9.97 4.36 -3.24
C ALA A 30 9.44 5.03 -4.50
N VAL A 31 10.31 5.70 -5.25
CA VAL A 31 10.03 6.07 -6.64
C VAL A 31 10.14 4.76 -7.42
N LEU A 32 9.01 4.19 -7.83
CA LEU A 32 9.02 3.01 -8.69
C LEU A 32 9.04 3.50 -10.14
N ASP A 33 10.10 3.14 -10.86
CA ASP A 33 10.20 3.23 -12.31
C ASP A 33 9.90 1.86 -12.97
N GLU A 34 9.97 1.78 -14.30
CA GLU A 34 9.71 0.55 -15.07
C GLU A 34 10.58 -0.64 -14.62
N GLU A 35 11.84 -0.39 -14.26
CA GLU A 35 12.76 -1.41 -13.75
C GLU A 35 12.33 -1.92 -12.37
N ASN A 36 11.85 -1.01 -11.52
CA ASN A 36 11.28 -1.37 -10.22
C ASN A 36 9.97 -2.17 -10.34
N PHE A 37 9.13 -1.94 -11.36
CA PHE A 37 7.92 -2.73 -11.56
C PHE A 37 8.22 -4.19 -11.92
N ALA A 38 9.23 -4.44 -12.76
CA ALA A 38 9.67 -5.79 -13.08
C ALA A 38 10.18 -6.52 -11.82
N TYR A 39 10.94 -5.85 -10.97
CA TYR A 39 11.40 -6.39 -9.69
C TYR A 39 10.23 -6.69 -8.74
N VAL A 40 9.25 -5.79 -8.64
CA VAL A 40 8.02 -6.02 -7.86
C VAL A 40 7.26 -7.25 -8.37
N TYR A 41 7.13 -7.39 -9.69
CA TYR A 41 6.46 -8.54 -10.28
C TYR A 41 7.19 -9.85 -10.00
N ASP A 42 8.52 -9.88 -10.12
CA ASP A 42 9.34 -11.05 -9.79
C ASP A 42 9.17 -11.46 -8.32
N ARG A 43 9.24 -10.50 -7.40
CA ARG A 43 9.01 -10.75 -5.98
C ARG A 43 7.59 -11.22 -5.69
N TYR A 44 6.58 -10.58 -6.26
CA TYR A 44 5.21 -11.03 -6.12
C TYR A 44 5.07 -12.49 -6.58
N THR A 45 5.57 -12.81 -7.77
CA THR A 45 5.47 -14.15 -8.35
C THR A 45 6.16 -15.20 -7.48
N SER A 46 7.29 -14.86 -6.87
CA SER A 46 8.03 -15.74 -5.97
C SER A 46 7.33 -16.01 -4.63
N PHE A 47 6.55 -15.04 -4.12
CA PHE A 47 5.93 -15.15 -2.78
C PHE A 47 4.43 -15.41 -2.79
N LYS A 48 3.75 -15.19 -3.93
CA LYS A 48 2.28 -15.20 -3.98
C LYS A 48 1.66 -16.52 -3.54
N GLU A 49 2.26 -17.66 -3.89
CA GLU A 49 1.73 -18.96 -3.49
C GLU A 49 1.68 -19.08 -1.96
N GLN A 50 2.79 -18.79 -1.27
CA GLN A 50 2.84 -18.86 0.20
C GLN A 50 1.86 -17.89 0.86
N MET A 51 1.78 -16.65 0.37
CA MET A 51 0.86 -15.65 0.92
C MET A 51 -0.60 -16.07 0.75
N TRP A 52 -0.97 -16.50 -0.46
CA TRP A 52 -2.33 -16.88 -0.79
C TRP A 52 -2.72 -18.25 -0.23
N GLN A 53 -1.77 -19.12 0.09
CA GLN A 53 -2.05 -20.40 0.71
C GLN A 53 -2.67 -20.23 2.10
N ILE A 54 -2.18 -19.27 2.90
CA ILE A 54 -2.76 -18.94 4.21
C ILE A 54 -4.22 -18.51 4.06
N VAL A 55 -4.51 -17.63 3.10
CA VAL A 55 -5.86 -17.13 2.82
C VAL A 55 -6.76 -18.24 2.27
N GLY A 56 -6.27 -19.03 1.32
CA GLY A 56 -6.99 -20.14 0.72
C GLY A 56 -7.37 -21.20 1.76
N THR A 57 -6.45 -21.57 2.65
CA THR A 57 -6.73 -22.49 3.76
C THR A 57 -7.81 -21.95 4.69
N ALA A 58 -7.77 -20.66 5.04
CA ALA A 58 -8.79 -20.04 5.89
C ALA A 58 -10.19 -20.04 5.23
N LEU A 59 -10.24 -19.92 3.91
CA LEU A 59 -11.48 -19.90 3.11
C LEU A 59 -11.92 -21.30 2.63
N GLY A 60 -11.10 -22.34 2.82
CA GLY A 60 -11.37 -23.68 2.29
C GLY A 60 -11.31 -23.79 0.77
N ILE A 61 -10.60 -22.89 0.09
CA ILE A 61 -10.48 -22.84 -1.38
C ILE A 61 -9.01 -22.90 -1.82
N PRO A 62 -8.70 -23.32 -3.06
CA PRO A 62 -7.34 -23.27 -3.58
C PRO A 62 -6.77 -21.84 -3.55
N TRP A 63 -5.48 -21.71 -3.29
CA TRP A 63 -4.81 -20.40 -3.19
C TRP A 63 -4.97 -19.55 -4.46
N ARG A 64 -5.00 -20.18 -5.62
CA ARG A 64 -5.22 -19.52 -6.93
C ARG A 64 -6.61 -18.90 -7.01
N THR A 65 -7.61 -19.55 -6.44
CA THR A 65 -8.98 -19.04 -6.39
C THR A 65 -9.05 -17.85 -5.42
N ALA A 66 -8.37 -17.91 -4.28
CA ALA A 66 -8.28 -16.78 -3.36
C ALA A 66 -7.61 -15.55 -4.00
N GLU A 67 -6.49 -15.74 -4.72
CA GLU A 67 -5.81 -14.68 -5.48
C GLU A 67 -6.75 -14.08 -6.54
N ALA A 68 -7.44 -14.92 -7.33
CA ALA A 68 -8.36 -14.47 -8.36
C ALA A 68 -9.54 -13.68 -7.79
N LEU A 69 -10.13 -14.14 -6.68
CA LEU A 69 -11.21 -13.44 -5.99
C LEU A 69 -10.76 -12.09 -5.46
N HIS A 70 -9.54 -11.98 -4.90
CA HIS A 70 -8.98 -10.69 -4.50
C HIS A 70 -8.95 -9.70 -5.68
N TRP A 71 -8.46 -10.15 -6.85
CA TRP A 71 -8.40 -9.29 -8.03
C TRP A 71 -9.79 -8.89 -8.55
N GLN A 72 -10.79 -9.78 -8.43
CA GLN A 72 -12.16 -9.47 -8.82
C GLN A 72 -12.88 -8.51 -7.87
N LEU A 73 -12.65 -8.62 -6.55
CA LEU A 73 -13.22 -7.66 -5.60
C LEU A 73 -12.63 -6.25 -5.82
N GLY A 74 -11.36 -6.15 -6.20
CA GLY A 74 -10.70 -4.84 -6.31
C GLY A 74 -10.69 -4.07 -4.98
N GLN A 75 -10.14 -2.85 -4.98
CA GLN A 75 -10.02 -2.06 -3.75
C GLN A 75 -11.39 -1.49 -3.30
N GLU A 76 -12.22 -1.05 -4.24
CA GLU A 76 -13.48 -0.38 -3.91
C GLU A 76 -14.47 -1.33 -3.23
N ASP A 77 -14.66 -2.55 -3.73
CA ASP A 77 -15.60 -3.49 -3.09
C ASP A 77 -15.08 -3.99 -1.74
N MET A 78 -13.76 -4.11 -1.58
CA MET A 78 -13.18 -4.46 -0.28
C MET A 78 -13.45 -3.40 0.79
N THR A 79 -13.42 -2.12 0.44
CA THR A 79 -13.76 -1.04 1.39
C THR A 79 -15.24 -1.07 1.76
N ALA A 80 -16.11 -1.21 0.76
CA ALA A 80 -17.55 -1.20 0.94
C ALA A 80 -18.04 -2.35 1.83
N ARG A 81 -17.39 -3.52 1.75
CA ARG A 81 -17.80 -4.73 2.51
C ARG A 81 -17.20 -4.81 3.90
N THR A 82 -16.01 -4.27 4.11
CA THR A 82 -15.26 -4.45 5.37
C THR A 82 -15.43 -3.29 6.35
N ASN A 83 -16.10 -2.19 5.96
CA ASN A 83 -16.24 -0.94 6.74
C ASN A 83 -14.91 -0.44 7.36
N SER A 84 -13.79 -0.84 6.75
CA SER A 84 -12.44 -0.54 7.19
C SER A 84 -11.77 0.26 6.07
N PRO A 85 -11.16 1.41 6.36
CA PRO A 85 -10.45 2.17 5.34
C PRO A 85 -9.30 1.30 4.82
N LEU A 86 -9.38 0.88 3.56
CA LEU A 86 -8.33 0.12 2.92
C LEU A 86 -7.01 0.89 2.96
N PHE A 87 -5.95 0.10 2.87
CA PHE A 87 -4.63 0.47 2.38
C PHE A 87 -4.71 1.69 1.47
N LYS A 88 -4.43 2.88 2.00
CA LYS A 88 -4.17 4.03 1.16
C LYS A 88 -2.86 3.70 0.47
N LEU A 89 -2.91 3.40 -0.84
CA LEU A 89 -1.70 3.47 -1.66
C LEU A 89 -1.05 4.79 -1.32
N HIS A 90 0.13 4.74 -0.69
CA HIS A 90 0.91 5.95 -0.52
C HIS A 90 1.16 6.48 -1.92
N PRO A 91 0.88 7.75 -2.23
CA PRO A 91 1.00 8.26 -3.59
C PRO A 91 2.38 7.91 -4.11
N LEU A 92 2.43 6.97 -5.06
CA LEU A 92 3.63 6.70 -5.81
C LEU A 92 4.00 8.02 -6.46
N ILE A 93 5.23 8.49 -6.22
CA ILE A 93 5.78 9.56 -7.04
C ILE A 93 6.08 8.90 -8.38
N THR A 94 5.05 8.75 -9.21
CA THR A 94 5.25 8.52 -10.63
C THR A 94 5.84 9.83 -11.16
N SER A 95 7.08 9.80 -11.63
CA SER A 95 7.62 10.90 -12.41
C SER A 95 6.74 11.07 -13.66
N GLY A 96 5.78 11.99 -13.57
CA GLY A 96 4.77 12.23 -14.60
C GLY A 96 3.53 11.35 -14.43
N SER A 97 2.52 11.86 -13.73
CA SER A 97 1.15 11.40 -13.97
C SER A 97 0.77 11.87 -15.37
N ILE A 98 0.90 10.96 -16.32
CA ILE A 98 0.44 11.13 -17.69
C ILE A 98 -0.95 10.51 -17.74
N ASP A 99 -1.95 11.27 -18.16
CA ASP A 99 -3.28 10.71 -18.40
C ASP A 99 -3.26 9.66 -19.54
N MET A 100 -4.35 8.92 -19.75
CA MET A 100 -4.45 7.94 -20.84
C MET A 100 -4.31 8.57 -22.25
N GLU A 101 -4.10 9.88 -22.36
CA GLU A 101 -3.88 10.64 -23.59
C GLU A 101 -2.49 11.32 -23.67
N GLY A 102 -1.56 11.04 -22.75
CA GLY A 102 -0.20 11.56 -22.87
C GLY A 102 0.05 12.95 -22.26
N ARG A 103 -0.89 13.54 -21.51
CA ARG A 103 -0.74 14.90 -20.95
C ARG A 103 -0.37 14.92 -19.47
N LEU A 104 0.53 15.85 -19.14
CA LEU A 104 0.94 16.17 -17.77
C LEU A 104 -0.21 16.85 -17.02
N VAL A 105 -0.74 16.18 -15.99
CA VAL A 105 -1.70 16.80 -15.07
C VAL A 105 -0.97 17.40 -13.87
N ASN A 106 -1.11 18.72 -13.67
CA ASN A 106 -0.67 19.37 -12.44
C ASN A 106 -1.58 18.90 -11.30
N VAL A 107 -1.02 18.22 -10.30
CA VAL A 107 -1.72 17.93 -9.05
C VAL A 107 -1.91 19.26 -8.31
N MET A 108 -3.07 19.88 -8.50
CA MET A 108 -3.52 21.01 -7.71
C MET A 108 -3.73 20.52 -6.27
N THR A 109 -2.76 20.80 -5.40
CA THR A 109 -2.96 20.77 -3.96
C THR A 109 -4.05 21.78 -3.59
N LEU A 110 -5.20 21.28 -3.18
CA LEU A 110 -6.27 22.04 -2.53
C LEU A 110 -6.12 21.92 -0.99
N PRO A 111 -6.65 22.90 -0.23
CA PRO A 111 -6.02 23.52 0.94
C PRO A 111 -6.04 22.69 2.23
#